data_AF-A0A6G8NYW8-F1
#
_entry.id   AF-A0A6G8NYW8-F1
#
_cell.length_a   1.000
_cell.length_b   1.000
_cell.length_c   1.000
_cell.angle_alpha   90.00
_cell.angle_beta   90.00
_cell.angle_gamma   90.00
#
_symmetry.space_group_name_H-M   'P 1'
#
loop_
_entity.id
_entity.type
_entity.pdbx_description
1 polymer ?
#
loop_
_entity_poly.entity_id
_entity_poly.type
_entity_poly.pdbx_seq_one_letter_code
_entity_poly.pdbx_strand_id
1 'polypeptide(L)'
;MTLVTIIAGRVTPMFTANAVPGYAFRRWSAIKALAVPLPLLAFAYNALGASAWLVGSAAGATAVVHGIRLAEWRSWQVGRRPILAILHAAYAWVPLSFAPLALSALGFVPHSIALHALAVGLLGGGIIAMITRTALGHTSRRLVAGSTYCLLLPRDRRRYSARFRPVARE
;
A
#
# COMPACT_ATOMS: atom_id res chain seq x y z
N MET A 1 5.01 -11.09 -0.53
CA MET A 1 5.07 -10.23 0.69
C MET A 1 6.19 -9.21 0.63
N THR A 2 7.44 -9.62 0.38
CA THR A 2 8.59 -8.72 0.22
C THR A 2 8.37 -7.64 -0.84
N LEU A 3 7.95 -8.02 -2.05
CA LEU A 3 7.65 -7.09 -3.13
C LEU A 3 6.59 -6.06 -2.73
N VAL A 4 5.50 -6.52 -2.12
CA VAL A 4 4.39 -5.68 -1.64
C VAL A 4 4.91 -4.65 -0.64
N THR A 5 5.69 -5.07 0.35
CA THR A 5 6.24 -4.17 1.38
C THR A 5 7.19 -3.12 0.81
N ILE A 6 8.03 -3.50 -0.16
CA ILE A 6 9.00 -2.58 -0.79
C ILE A 6 8.25 -1.56 -1.66
N ILE A 7 7.35 -2.02 -2.54
CA ILE A 7 6.60 -1.17 -3.44
C ILE A 7 5.67 -0.25 -2.67
N ALA A 8 4.81 -0.80 -1.80
CA ALA A 8 3.90 -0.01 -0.98
C ALA A 8 4.67 0.99 -0.09
N GLY A 9 5.84 0.58 0.39
CA GLY A 9 6.75 1.40 1.17
C GLY A 9 7.27 2.68 0.51
N ARG A 10 7.26 2.74 -0.83
CA ARG A 10 7.66 3.92 -1.61
C ARG A 10 6.47 4.62 -2.26
N VAL A 11 5.56 3.83 -2.82
CA VAL A 11 4.40 4.30 -3.59
C VAL A 11 3.40 5.01 -2.68
N THR A 12 3.01 4.42 -1.56
CA THR A 12 2.03 5.00 -0.63
C THR A 12 2.48 6.37 -0.09
N PRO A 13 3.71 6.54 0.46
CA PRO A 13 4.14 7.85 0.93
C PRO A 13 4.33 8.87 -0.19
N MET A 14 4.75 8.47 -1.40
CA MET A 14 4.88 9.38 -2.54
C MET A 14 3.51 9.95 -2.97
N PHE A 15 2.50 9.08 -3.13
CA PHE A 15 1.15 9.52 -3.47
C PHE A 15 0.51 10.37 -2.37
N THR A 16 0.78 10.04 -1.11
CA THR A 16 0.25 10.79 0.04
C THR A 16 0.87 12.19 0.12
N ALA A 17 2.19 12.30 -0.07
CA ALA A 17 2.89 13.58 -0.12
C ALA A 17 2.45 14.47 -1.28
N ASN A 18 2.19 13.88 -2.46
CA ASN A 18 1.70 14.63 -3.62
C ASN A 18 0.25 15.11 -3.45
N ALA A 19 -0.56 14.39 -2.67
CA ALA A 19 -1.97 14.70 -2.52
C ALA A 19 -2.27 15.67 -1.37
N VAL A 20 -1.43 15.70 -0.32
CA VAL A 20 -1.63 16.51 0.88
C VAL A 20 -0.47 17.50 1.03
N PRO A 21 -0.68 18.81 0.75
CA PRO A 21 0.33 19.83 0.94
C PRO A 21 0.83 19.86 2.39
N GLY A 22 2.15 19.89 2.61
CA GLY A 22 2.74 19.92 3.95
C GLY A 22 2.79 18.56 4.67
N TYR A 23 2.47 17.45 3.99
CA TYR A 23 2.56 16.12 4.56
C TYR A 23 4.01 15.70 4.83
N ALA A 24 4.40 15.76 6.10
CA ALA A 24 5.65 15.23 6.61
C ALA A 24 5.35 14.06 7.55
N PHE A 25 6.04 12.94 7.34
CA PHE A 25 5.99 11.79 8.24
C PHE A 25 7.42 11.46 8.70
N ARG A 26 7.53 10.96 9.92
CA ARG A 26 8.83 10.59 10.47
C ARG A 26 9.29 9.30 9.79
N ARG A 27 10.50 9.29 9.24
CA ARG A 27 11.09 8.11 8.59
C ARG A 27 12.05 7.44 9.54
N TRP A 28 11.57 6.53 10.36
CA TRP A 28 12.45 5.80 11.28
C TRP A 28 13.29 4.81 10.46
N SER A 29 14.61 4.99 10.46
CA SER A 29 15.55 4.15 9.71
C SER A 29 15.45 2.69 10.14
N ALA A 30 15.29 2.44 11.45
CA ALA A 30 15.10 1.12 12.03
C ALA A 30 13.87 0.39 11.46
N ILE A 31 12.71 1.03 11.46
CA ILE A 31 11.46 0.45 10.92
C ILE A 31 11.63 0.08 9.44
N LYS A 32 12.29 0.94 8.66
CA LYS A 32 12.54 0.68 7.24
C LYS A 32 13.49 -0.51 7.03
N ALA A 33 14.56 -0.60 7.83
CA ALA A 33 15.51 -1.70 7.78
C ALA A 33 14.87 -3.04 8.17
N LEU A 34 13.95 -3.00 9.15
CA LEU A 34 13.28 -4.16 9.74
C LEU A 34 12.07 -4.63 8.91
N ALA A 35 11.44 -3.75 8.13
CA ALA A 35 10.22 -4.05 7.39
C ALA A 35 10.32 -5.20 6.36
N VAL A 36 11.51 -5.50 5.83
CA VAL A 36 11.73 -6.58 4.87
C VAL A 36 12.23 -7.88 5.52
N PRO A 37 13.26 -7.87 6.39
CA PRO A 37 13.79 -9.10 6.97
C PRO A 37 12.81 -9.76 7.95
N LEU A 38 12.01 -9.02 8.73
CA LEU A 38 11.11 -9.62 9.70
C LEU A 38 10.02 -10.53 9.10
N PRO A 39 9.24 -10.09 8.10
CA PRO A 39 8.28 -10.97 7.43
C PRO A 39 8.93 -12.21 6.83
N LEU A 40 10.15 -12.06 6.30
CA LEU A 40 10.90 -13.14 5.69
C LEU A 40 11.34 -14.16 6.75
N LEU A 41 11.86 -13.69 7.89
CA LEU A 41 12.25 -14.53 9.02
C LEU A 41 11.04 -15.25 9.62
N ALA A 42 9.93 -14.55 9.84
CA ALA A 42 8.70 -15.15 10.36
C ALA A 42 8.19 -16.27 9.45
N PHE A 43 8.21 -16.05 8.12
CA PHE A 43 7.81 -17.06 7.16
C PHE A 43 8.82 -18.23 7.07
N ALA A 44 10.12 -17.95 7.13
CA ALA A 44 11.16 -18.97 7.14
C ALA A 44 11.08 -19.86 8.39
N TYR A 45 10.92 -19.27 9.58
CA TYR A 45 10.72 -20.03 10.81
C TYR A 45 9.47 -20.91 10.75
N ASN A 46 8.38 -20.38 10.20
CA ASN A 46 7.17 -21.16 10.01
C ASN A 46 7.37 -22.33 9.03
N ALA A 47 8.04 -22.09 7.89
CA ALA A 47 8.29 -23.10 6.87
C ALA A 47 9.25 -24.19 7.33
N LEU A 48 10.23 -23.85 8.16
CA LEU A 48 11.21 -24.79 8.72
C LEU A 48 10.68 -25.55 9.94
N GLY A 49 9.43 -25.29 10.39
CA GLY A 49 8.87 -25.91 11.58
C GLY A 49 9.64 -25.55 12.86
N ALA A 50 10.16 -24.32 12.94
CA ALA A 50 10.88 -23.85 14.11
C ALA A 50 9.97 -23.77 15.35
N SER A 51 10.56 -23.53 16.52
CA SER A 51 9.78 -23.44 17.76
C SER A 51 8.69 -22.38 17.67
N ALA A 52 7.53 -22.68 18.26
CA ALA A 52 6.38 -21.80 18.27
C ALA A 52 6.73 -20.40 18.84
N TRP A 53 7.65 -20.34 19.81
CA TRP A 53 8.13 -19.08 20.37
C TRP A 53 8.88 -18.20 19.34
N LEU A 54 9.71 -18.81 18.48
CA LEU A 54 10.44 -18.10 17.42
C LEU A 54 9.48 -17.60 16.32
N VAL A 55 8.54 -18.45 15.91
CA VAL A 55 7.51 -18.07 14.92
C VAL A 55 6.63 -16.95 15.46
N GLY A 56 6.14 -17.08 16.69
CA GLY A 56 5.26 -16.11 17.34
C GLY A 56 5.94 -14.76 17.57
N SER A 57 7.18 -14.76 18.06
CA SER A 57 7.93 -13.52 18.28
C SER A 57 8.26 -12.80 16.97
N ALA A 58 8.72 -13.53 15.93
CA ALA A 58 9.01 -12.93 14.63
C ALA A 58 7.74 -12.42 13.93
N ALA A 59 6.64 -13.18 13.96
CA ALA A 59 5.36 -12.77 13.39
C ALA A 59 4.74 -11.59 14.15
N GLY A 60 4.79 -11.60 15.49
CA GLY A 60 4.33 -10.51 16.34
C GLY A 60 5.12 -9.24 16.11
N ALA A 61 6.46 -9.33 16.08
CA ALA A 61 7.32 -8.19 15.78
C ALA A 61 7.06 -7.67 14.35
N THR A 62 6.80 -8.55 13.38
CA THR A 62 6.41 -8.17 12.01
C THR A 62 5.13 -7.35 12.02
N ALA A 63 4.08 -7.84 12.70
CA ALA A 63 2.80 -7.14 12.80
C ALA A 63 2.94 -5.76 13.46
N VAL A 64 3.74 -5.67 14.54
CA VAL A 64 3.99 -4.40 15.24
C VAL A 64 4.75 -3.41 14.35
N VAL A 65 5.85 -3.82 13.71
CA VAL A 65 6.66 -2.94 12.84
C VAL A 65 5.81 -2.39 11.69
N HIS A 66 5.00 -3.24 11.05
CA HIS A 66 4.10 -2.79 9.98
C HIS A 66 2.93 -1.95 10.47
N GLY A 67 2.41 -2.23 11.66
CA GLY A 67 1.38 -1.41 12.31
C GLY A 67 1.88 -0.01 12.66
N ILE A 68 3.08 0.11 13.27
CA ILE A 68 3.71 1.40 13.55
C ILE A 68 3.92 2.16 12.25
N ARG A 69 4.41 1.50 11.19
CA ARG A 69 4.62 2.15 9.90
C ARG A 69 3.32 2.67 9.27
N LEU A 70 2.21 1.93 9.41
CA LEU A 70 0.89 2.38 8.96
C LEU A 70 0.39 3.59 9.77
N ALA A 71 0.71 3.64 11.07
CA ALA A 71 0.40 4.78 11.94
C ALA A 71 1.27 6.01 11.63
N GLU A 72 2.55 5.82 11.33
CA GLU A 72 3.47 6.88 10.87
C GLU A 72 2.97 7.55 9.60
N TRP A 73 2.37 6.77 8.71
CA TRP A 73 1.77 7.28 7.48
C TRP A 73 0.47 8.05 7.72
N ARG A 74 0.07 8.22 8.99
CA ARG A 74 -1.11 8.99 9.40
C ARG A 74 -2.30 8.62 8.52
N SER A 75 -2.52 7.31 8.34
CA SER A 75 -3.55 6.76 7.44
C SER A 75 -4.95 7.33 7.70
N TRP A 76 -5.21 7.81 8.93
CA TRP A 76 -6.44 8.50 9.32
C TRP A 76 -6.60 9.92 8.73
N GLN A 77 -5.51 10.60 8.38
CA GLN A 77 -5.54 11.94 7.77
C GLN A 77 -5.82 11.93 6.27
N VAL A 78 -5.81 10.75 5.66
CA VAL A 78 -6.01 10.53 4.21
C VAL A 78 -7.43 10.91 3.75
N GLY A 79 -8.40 10.91 4.66
CA GLY A 79 -9.77 11.37 4.39
C GLY A 79 -10.50 10.59 3.30
N ARG A 80 -11.50 11.22 2.65
CA ARG A 80 -12.42 10.59 1.68
C ARG A 80 -11.83 10.41 0.27
N ARG A 81 -10.50 10.41 0.10
CA ARG A 81 -9.87 10.27 -1.23
C ARG A 81 -9.73 8.78 -1.57
N PRO A 82 -10.54 8.23 -2.48
CA PRO A 82 -10.63 6.78 -2.69
C PRO A 82 -9.31 6.16 -3.15
N ILE A 83 -8.52 6.91 -3.94
CA ILE A 83 -7.22 6.45 -4.44
C ILE A 83 -6.17 6.30 -3.34
N LEU A 84 -6.20 7.14 -2.31
CA LEU A 84 -5.28 7.04 -1.18
C LEU A 84 -5.79 6.00 -0.17
N ALA A 85 -7.11 5.94 0.04
CA ALA A 85 -7.72 4.96 0.94
C ALA A 85 -7.34 3.53 0.55
N ILE A 86 -7.34 3.21 -0.75
CA ILE A 86 -7.02 1.86 -1.21
C ILE A 86 -5.54 1.51 -1.09
N LEU A 87 -4.64 2.49 -1.21
CA LEU A 87 -3.20 2.30 -0.98
C LEU A 87 -2.91 1.95 0.48
N HIS A 88 -3.62 2.59 1.42
CA HIS A 88 -3.48 2.31 2.85
C HIS A 88 -4.17 1.01 3.23
N ALA A 89 -5.35 0.70 2.65
CA ALA A 89 -6.04 -0.56 2.86
C ALA A 89 -5.22 -1.77 2.37
N ALA A 90 -4.59 -1.66 1.21
CA ALA A 90 -3.69 -2.69 0.69
C ALA A 90 -2.50 -2.93 1.63
N TYR A 91 -1.96 -1.87 2.24
CA TYR A 91 -0.86 -2.01 3.20
C TYR A 91 -1.32 -2.55 4.57
N ALA A 92 -2.51 -2.19 5.01
CA ALA A 92 -3.09 -2.63 6.28
C ALA A 92 -3.31 -4.14 6.34
N TRP A 93 -3.48 -4.80 5.19
CA TRP A 93 -3.54 -6.26 5.11
C TRP A 93 -2.24 -6.96 5.53
N VAL A 94 -1.07 -6.29 5.44
CA VAL A 94 0.21 -6.87 5.85
C VAL A 94 0.20 -7.22 7.34
N PRO A 95 0.02 -6.27 8.28
CA PRO A 95 -0.03 -6.61 9.70
C PRO A 95 -1.22 -7.52 10.04
N LEU A 96 -2.36 -7.36 9.34
CA LEU A 96 -3.56 -8.19 9.56
C LEU A 96 -3.34 -9.68 9.26
N SER A 97 -2.36 -10.00 8.41
CA SER A 97 -2.06 -11.39 8.02
C SER A 97 -1.01 -12.05 8.91
N PHE A 98 -0.14 -11.25 9.53
CA PHE A 98 0.87 -11.75 10.48
C PHE A 98 0.35 -11.84 11.92
N ALA A 99 -0.67 -11.06 12.30
CA ALA A 99 -1.26 -11.14 13.64
C ALA A 99 -1.88 -12.52 13.96
N PRO A 100 -2.66 -13.16 13.07
CA PRO A 100 -3.18 -14.50 13.30
C PRO A 100 -2.09 -15.57 13.33
N LEU A 101 -0.99 -15.37 12.59
CA LEU A 101 0.18 -16.26 12.65
C LEU A 101 0.84 -16.23 14.03
N ALA A 102 0.98 -15.04 14.62
CA ALA A 102 1.48 -14.90 15.99
C ALA A 102 0.54 -15.54 17.02
N LEU A 103 -0.77 -15.35 16.88
CA LEU A 103 -1.77 -15.98 17.75
C LEU A 103 -1.80 -17.51 17.61
N SER A 104 -1.59 -18.01 16.40
CA SER A 104 -1.53 -19.45 16.15
C SER A 104 -0.31 -20.09 16.80
N ALA A 105 0.83 -19.39 16.80
CA ALA A 105 2.01 -19.84 17.51
C ALA A 105 1.83 -19.90 19.04
N LEU A 106 0.90 -19.12 19.59
CA LEU A 106 0.53 -19.18 21.01
C LEU A 106 -0.57 -20.22 21.31
N GLY A 107 -1.06 -20.94 20.31
CA GLY A 107 -2.10 -21.96 20.46
C GLY A 107 -3.53 -21.42 20.58
N PHE A 108 -3.74 -20.09 20.48
CA PHE A 108 -5.09 -19.49 20.56
C PHE A 108 -5.93 -19.72 19.31
N VAL A 109 -5.28 -19.94 18.16
CA VAL A 109 -5.94 -19.97 16.86
C VAL A 109 -5.37 -21.13 16.01
N PRO A 110 -6.21 -21.88 15.27
CA PRO A 110 -5.74 -22.89 14.34
C PRO A 110 -4.79 -22.32 13.28
N HIS A 111 -3.76 -23.08 12.92
CA HIS A 111 -2.80 -22.69 11.88
C HIS A 111 -3.48 -22.42 10.51
N SER A 112 -4.59 -23.10 10.24
CA SER A 112 -5.39 -22.88 9.03
C SER A 112 -5.92 -21.45 8.92
N ILE A 113 -6.26 -20.79 10.04
CA ILE A 113 -6.73 -19.39 10.05
C ILE A 113 -5.59 -18.44 9.73
N ALA A 114 -4.38 -18.73 10.21
CA ALA A 114 -3.19 -17.95 9.84
C ALA A 114 -2.90 -18.03 8.34
N LEU A 115 -2.99 -19.22 7.75
CA LEU A 115 -2.84 -19.41 6.31
C LEU A 115 -3.97 -18.76 5.50
N HIS A 116 -5.22 -18.83 5.97
CA HIS A 116 -6.35 -18.14 5.33
C HIS A 116 -6.20 -16.63 5.37
N ALA A 117 -5.78 -16.07 6.51
CA ALA A 117 -5.51 -14.64 6.63
C ALA A 117 -4.41 -14.21 5.65
N LEU A 118 -3.37 -15.03 5.47
CA LEU A 118 -2.28 -14.74 4.54
C LEU A 118 -2.69 -14.90 3.06
N ALA A 119 -3.39 -15.99 2.72
CA ALA A 119 -3.79 -16.27 1.35
C ALA A 119 -4.98 -15.40 0.90
N VAL A 120 -6.10 -15.43 1.64
CA VAL A 120 -7.31 -14.68 1.28
C VAL A 120 -7.16 -13.19 1.62
N GLY A 121 -6.58 -12.88 2.78
CA GLY A 121 -6.42 -11.51 3.22
C GLY A 121 -5.33 -10.76 2.44
N LEU A 122 -4.07 -11.19 2.57
CA LEU A 122 -2.96 -10.45 1.97
C LEU A 122 -2.91 -10.57 0.44
N LEU A 123 -3.01 -11.78 -0.11
CA LEU A 123 -2.96 -11.97 -1.57
C LEU A 123 -4.29 -11.58 -2.20
N GLY A 124 -5.40 -12.17 -1.73
CA GLY A 124 -6.74 -11.88 -2.25
C GLY A 124 -7.12 -10.40 -2.06
N GLY A 125 -7.01 -9.87 -0.85
CA GLY A 125 -7.26 -8.46 -0.56
C GLY A 125 -6.31 -7.52 -1.31
N GLY A 126 -5.04 -7.90 -1.49
CA GLY A 126 -4.08 -7.16 -2.32
C GLY A 126 -4.48 -7.10 -3.79
N ILE A 127 -4.94 -8.21 -4.36
CA ILE A 127 -5.44 -8.29 -5.74
C ILE A 127 -6.70 -7.44 -5.89
N ILE A 128 -7.68 -7.59 -4.99
CA ILE A 128 -8.91 -6.78 -4.99
C ILE A 128 -8.56 -5.30 -4.91
N ALA A 129 -7.65 -4.92 -4.00
CA ALA A 129 -7.20 -3.53 -3.87
C ALA A 129 -6.57 -2.99 -5.16
N MET A 130 -5.77 -3.81 -5.86
CA MET A 130 -5.17 -3.44 -7.15
C MET A 130 -6.22 -3.32 -8.26
N ILE A 131 -7.15 -4.28 -8.37
CA ILE A 131 -8.25 -4.25 -9.35
C ILE A 131 -9.15 -3.04 -9.12
N THR A 132 -9.54 -2.77 -7.88
CA THR A 132 -10.35 -1.59 -7.56
C THR A 132 -9.58 -0.31 -7.85
N ARG A 133 -8.26 -0.26 -7.61
CA ARG A 133 -7.43 0.90 -7.99
C ARG A 133 -7.39 1.11 -9.50
N THR A 134 -7.18 0.07 -10.30
CA THR A 134 -7.15 0.19 -11.77
C THR A 134 -8.53 0.53 -12.31
N ALA A 135 -9.59 -0.09 -11.78
CA ALA A 135 -10.97 0.25 -12.09
C ALA A 135 -11.27 1.73 -11.81
N LEU A 136 -10.93 2.25 -10.62
CA LEU A 136 -11.09 3.67 -10.28
C LEU A 136 -10.24 4.60 -11.17
N GLY A 137 -9.04 4.15 -11.57
CA GLY A 137 -8.16 4.87 -12.49
C GLY A 137 -8.75 5.01 -13.90
N HIS A 138 -9.43 3.98 -14.40
CA HIS A 138 -10.11 3.99 -15.70
C HIS A 138 -11.50 4.63 -15.66
N THR A 139 -12.19 4.57 -14.51
CA THR A 139 -13.54 5.15 -14.36
C THR A 139 -13.52 6.68 -14.39
N SER A 140 -12.34 7.33 -14.33
CA SER A 140 -12.14 8.75 -14.70
C SER A 140 -13.21 9.74 -14.21
N ARG A 141 -13.85 9.51 -13.04
CA ARG A 141 -14.59 10.60 -12.39
C ARG A 141 -13.53 11.63 -12.02
N ARG A 142 -13.51 12.72 -12.80
CA ARG A 142 -12.57 13.82 -12.63
C ARG A 142 -12.53 14.16 -11.14
N LEU A 143 -11.33 14.14 -10.56
CA LEU A 143 -11.03 15.04 -9.46
C LEU A 143 -11.19 16.44 -10.06
N VAL A 144 -12.42 16.94 -10.06
CA VAL A 144 -12.69 18.35 -10.29
C VAL A 144 -12.04 19.04 -9.09
N ALA A 145 -10.80 19.47 -9.26
CA ALA A 145 -10.32 20.65 -8.58
C ALA A 145 -11.27 21.77 -9.02
N GLY A 146 -12.19 22.12 -8.15
CA GLY A 146 -13.12 23.23 -8.37
C GLY A 146 -12.35 24.52 -8.60
N SER A 147 -12.47 25.04 -9.82
CA SER A 147 -12.66 26.44 -10.18
C SER A 147 -11.60 27.47 -9.73
N THR A 148 -10.45 27.56 -10.42
CA THR A 148 -9.78 28.89 -10.57
C THR A 148 -8.87 29.03 -11.79
N TYR A 149 -8.27 27.99 -12.36
CA TYR A 149 -7.29 28.17 -13.46
C TYR A 149 -7.91 28.35 -14.87
N CYS A 150 -9.23 28.50 -14.99
CA CYS A 150 -9.91 28.74 -16.27
C CYS A 150 -10.20 30.23 -16.56
N LEU A 151 -9.61 31.16 -15.79
CA LEU A 151 -9.82 32.60 -16.02
C LEU A 151 -8.54 33.42 -16.28
N LEU A 152 -7.38 32.77 -16.46
CA LEU A 152 -6.11 33.49 -16.67
C LEU A 152 -5.28 33.02 -17.87
N LEU A 153 -5.86 32.21 -18.76
CA LEU A 153 -5.30 32.04 -20.11
C LEU A 153 -6.06 32.96 -21.07
N PRO A 154 -5.48 34.14 -21.42
CA PRO A 154 -5.99 34.93 -22.53
C PRO A 154 -6.05 34.06 -23.79
N ARG A 155 -7.19 34.20 -24.44
CA ARG A 155 -7.70 33.43 -25.56
C ARG A 155 -6.85 33.67 -26.81
N ASP A 156 -5.72 33.00 -26.97
CA ASP A 156 -5.04 32.89 -28.26
C ASP A 156 -5.10 31.46 -28.82
N ARG A 157 -6.19 31.18 -29.55
CA ARG A 157 -6.44 29.94 -30.30
C ARG A 157 -5.89 30.02 -31.74
N ARG A 158 -4.67 30.52 -31.97
CA ARG A 158 -4.09 30.57 -33.35
C ARG A 158 -2.69 29.97 -33.53
N ARG A 159 -2.19 29.09 -32.65
CA ARG A 159 -0.83 28.50 -32.84
C ARG A 159 -0.66 26.99 -32.66
N TYR A 160 -1.72 26.19 -32.59
CA TYR A 160 -1.61 24.73 -32.43
C TYR A 160 -2.22 23.90 -33.56
N SER A 161 -2.30 24.42 -34.79
CA SER A 161 -2.75 23.67 -35.98
C SER A 161 -1.63 23.18 -36.91
N ALA A 162 -0.35 23.35 -36.56
CA ALA A 162 0.76 23.13 -37.51
C ALA A 162 1.73 22.00 -37.12
N ARG A 163 1.34 21.00 -36.32
CA ARG A 163 2.28 19.91 -35.96
C ARG A 163 1.72 18.49 -35.85
N PHE A 164 0.66 18.18 -36.59
CA PHE A 164 0.25 16.80 -36.82
C PHE A 164 0.05 16.57 -38.32
N ARG A 165 1.13 16.23 -39.03
CA ARG A 165 1.04 15.50 -40.30
C ARG A 165 1.05 14.00 -39.96
N PRO A 166 0.04 13.22 -40.39
CA PRO A 166 0.09 11.76 -40.23
C PRO A 166 1.16 11.19 -41.16
N VAL A 167 2.00 10.31 -40.62
CA VAL A 167 2.91 9.45 -41.39
C VAL A 167 2.04 8.44 -42.14
N ALA A 168 2.01 8.56 -43.47
CA ALA A 168 1.40 7.58 -44.34
C ALA A 168 2.19 6.26 -44.23
N ARG A 169 1.43 5.16 -44.10
CA ARG A 169 1.95 3.79 -44.25
C ARG A 169 2.10 3.52 -45.75
N GLU A 170 3.27 3.04 -46.14
CA GLU A 170 3.47 2.19 -47.32
C GLU A 170 3.77 0.78 -46.83
#